data_AF-A0A2E7RM45-F1
#
_entry.id   AF-A0A2E7RM45-F1
#
_cell.length_a   1.000
_cell.length_b   1.000
_cell.length_c   1.000
_cell.angle_alpha   90.00
_cell.angle_beta   90.00
_cell.angle_gamma   90.00
#
_symmetry.space_group_name_H-M   'P 1'
#
loop_
_entity.id
_entity.type
_entity.pdbx_description
1 polymer ?
#
loop_
_entity_poly.entity_id
_entity_poly.type
_entity_poly.pdbx_seq_one_letter_code
_entity_poly.pdbx_strand_id
1 'polypeptide(L)'
;MSDPSPLAAIFLGSLSSWVVVSVLLVEWWAIWFTLGRNFSTTTTLTAIANGASFGFAAAILHSGAIGFGGGGFLGWLVALLLVWAWNTTLECFVLRFWMRRRRPQWRWNSFDFAVVTGANLLAPLLGLMSA
;
A
#
# COMPACT_ATOMS: atom_id res chain seq x y z
N MET A 1 -9.19 -15.03 24.57
CA MET A 1 -8.53 -14.57 23.33
C MET A 1 -7.89 -13.23 23.66
N SER A 2 -6.59 -13.06 23.41
CA SER A 2 -5.90 -11.78 23.62
C SER A 2 -6.40 -10.76 22.59
N ASP A 3 -6.62 -9.52 23.01
CA ASP A 3 -7.03 -8.44 22.11
C ASP A 3 -5.98 -8.21 21.03
N PRO A 4 -6.38 -8.06 19.75
CA PRO A 4 -5.45 -7.81 18.64
C PRO A 4 -4.59 -6.58 18.92
N SER A 5 -3.31 -6.66 18.51
CA SER A 5 -2.44 -5.48 18.55
C SER A 5 -3.07 -4.33 17.75
N PRO A 6 -2.83 -3.06 18.10
CA PRO A 6 -3.36 -1.93 17.33
C PRO A 6 -3.01 -2.01 15.84
N LEU A 7 -1.83 -2.55 15.51
CA LEU A 7 -1.41 -2.76 14.13
C LEU A 7 -2.20 -3.88 13.44
N ALA A 8 -2.51 -4.98 14.14
CA ALA A 8 -3.38 -6.04 13.61
C ALA A 8 -4.79 -5.50 13.33
N ALA A 9 -5.34 -4.68 14.22
CA ALA A 9 -6.66 -4.09 14.06
C ALA A 9 -6.72 -3.19 12.81
N ILE A 10 -5.72 -2.32 12.61
CA ILE A 10 -5.61 -1.46 11.41
C ILE A 10 -5.47 -2.31 10.14
N PHE A 11 -4.67 -3.38 10.18
CA PHE A 11 -4.50 -4.29 9.05
C PHE A 11 -5.79 -5.02 8.69
N LEU A 12 -6.52 -5.53 9.67
CA LEU A 12 -7.78 -6.21 9.43
C LEU A 12 -8.85 -5.23 8.94
N GLY A 13 -8.87 -4.01 9.49
CA GLY A 13 -9.73 -2.93 9.03
C GLY A 13 -9.46 -2.53 7.58
N SER A 14 -8.19 -2.47 7.18
CA SER A 14 -7.80 -2.12 5.80
C SER A 14 -8.18 -3.19 4.77
N LEU A 15 -8.44 -4.43 5.20
CA LEU A 15 -8.95 -5.50 4.36
C LEU A 15 -10.47 -5.46 4.16
N SER A 16 -11.19 -4.57 4.84
CA SER A 16 -12.63 -4.43 4.62
C SER A 16 -12.93 -4.01 3.17
N SER A 17 -13.99 -4.56 2.59
CA SER A 17 -14.26 -4.43 1.15
C SER A 17 -14.39 -2.98 0.70
N TRP A 18 -14.93 -2.10 1.54
CA TRP A 18 -15.06 -0.68 1.21
C TRP A 18 -13.72 0.06 1.24
N VAL A 19 -12.80 -0.29 2.15
CA VAL A 19 -11.43 0.28 2.18
C VAL A 19 -10.68 -0.17 0.94
N VAL A 20 -10.71 -1.46 0.63
CA VAL A 20 -10.06 -2.02 -0.56
C VAL A 20 -10.57 -1.34 -1.83
N VAL A 21 -11.89 -1.17 -1.99
CA VAL A 21 -12.47 -0.47 -3.15
C VAL A 21 -12.02 0.99 -3.21
N SER A 22 -11.98 1.69 -2.07
CA SER A 22 -11.57 3.10 -2.01
C SER A 22 -10.09 3.27 -2.36
N VAL A 23 -9.23 2.40 -1.81
CA VAL A 23 -7.79 2.38 -2.08
C VAL A 23 -7.54 2.08 -3.55
N LEU A 24 -8.15 1.03 -4.10
CA LEU A 24 -8.01 0.68 -5.51
C LEU A 24 -8.43 1.83 -6.44
N LEU A 25 -9.53 2.52 -6.11
CA LEU A 25 -9.99 3.66 -6.90
C LEU A 25 -9.00 4.83 -6.86
N VAL A 26 -8.52 5.20 -5.67
CA VAL A 26 -7.59 6.33 -5.50
C VAL A 26 -6.24 6.01 -6.11
N GLU A 27 -5.70 4.81 -5.92
CA GLU A 27 -4.44 4.39 -6.53
C GLU A 27 -4.54 4.27 -8.04
N TRP A 28 -5.67 3.82 -8.58
CA TRP A 28 -5.91 3.84 -10.01
C TRP A 28 -5.82 5.26 -10.57
N TRP A 29 -6.45 6.24 -9.91
CA TRP A 29 -6.36 7.65 -10.30
C TRP A 29 -4.95 8.21 -10.14
N ALA A 30 -4.26 7.88 -9.05
CA ALA A 30 -2.87 8.29 -8.83
C ALA A 30 -1.96 7.79 -9.96
N ILE A 31 -2.07 6.51 -10.32
CA ILE A 31 -1.31 5.90 -11.43
C ILE A 31 -1.72 6.51 -12.78
N TRP A 32 -3.00 6.82 -12.98
CA TRP A 32 -3.45 7.48 -14.20
C TRP A 32 -2.78 8.85 -14.41
N PHE A 33 -2.79 9.68 -13.37
CA PHE A 33 -2.22 11.02 -13.45
C PHE A 33 -0.69 11.02 -13.55
N THR A 34 -0.02 10.05 -12.91
CA THR A 34 1.45 10.02 -12.83
C THR A 34 2.12 9.21 -13.94
N LEU A 35 1.56 8.06 -14.32
CA LEU A 35 2.24 7.07 -15.18
C LEU A 35 1.57 6.83 -16.53
N GLY A 36 0.24 6.96 -16.64
CA GLY A 36 -0.47 6.51 -17.84
C GLY A 36 -1.82 7.17 -18.08
N ARG A 37 -1.95 7.86 -19.22
CA ARG A 37 -3.24 8.41 -19.70
C ARG A 37 -4.09 7.41 -20.49
N ASN A 38 -3.81 6.11 -20.38
CA ASN A 38 -4.50 5.06 -21.10
C ASN A 38 -5.01 3.96 -20.16
N PHE A 39 -6.31 3.69 -20.25
CA PHE A 39 -7.07 2.82 -19.34
C PHE A 39 -6.47 1.45 -19.12
N SER A 40 -6.07 0.77 -20.20
CA SER A 40 -5.49 -0.56 -20.12
C SER A 40 -4.17 -0.57 -19.33
N THR A 41 -3.30 0.41 -19.53
CA THR A 41 -2.00 0.44 -18.83
C THR A 41 -2.18 0.79 -17.37
N THR A 42 -3.00 1.80 -17.06
CA THR A 42 -3.31 2.17 -15.68
C THR A 42 -3.87 0.98 -14.92
N THR A 43 -4.91 0.32 -15.46
CA THR A 43 -5.53 -0.84 -14.82
C THR A 43 -4.54 -1.98 -14.61
N THR A 44 -3.68 -2.26 -15.60
CA THR A 44 -2.65 -3.30 -15.48
C THR A 44 -1.64 -2.96 -14.39
N LEU A 45 -1.15 -1.72 -14.36
CA LEU A 45 -0.15 -1.28 -13.37
C LEU A 45 -0.74 -1.26 -11.96
N THR A 46 -1.97 -0.77 -11.80
CA THR A 46 -2.69 -0.79 -10.51
C THR A 46 -2.87 -2.22 -10.02
N ALA A 47 -3.34 -3.14 -10.88
CA ALA A 47 -3.55 -4.53 -10.50
C ALA A 47 -2.25 -5.23 -10.08
N ILE A 48 -1.15 -4.98 -10.79
CA ILE A 48 0.15 -5.58 -10.45
C ILE A 48 0.70 -4.98 -9.15
N ALA A 49 0.64 -3.66 -8.97
CA ALA A 49 1.12 -3.01 -7.75
C ALA A 49 0.33 -3.48 -6.52
N ASN A 50 -1.01 -3.42 -6.59
CA ASN A 50 -1.88 -3.90 -5.51
C ASN A 50 -1.74 -5.41 -5.28
N GLY A 51 -1.54 -6.20 -6.34
CA GLY A 51 -1.29 -7.63 -6.20
C GLY A 51 0.00 -7.92 -5.42
N ALA A 52 1.05 -7.12 -5.64
CA ALA A 52 2.29 -7.22 -4.86
C ALA A 52 2.08 -6.83 -3.39
N SER A 53 1.36 -5.73 -3.14
CA SER A 53 1.03 -5.24 -1.80
C SER A 53 0.14 -6.22 -1.03
N PHE A 54 -0.86 -6.79 -1.69
CA PHE A 54 -1.71 -7.83 -1.11
C PHE A 54 -0.91 -9.09 -0.80
N GLY A 55 -0.04 -9.51 -1.71
CA GLY A 55 0.86 -10.64 -1.48
C GLY A 55 1.80 -10.41 -0.28
N PHE A 56 2.33 -9.19 -0.14
CA PHE A 56 3.12 -8.81 1.02
C PHE A 56 2.31 -8.80 2.31
N ALA A 57 1.11 -8.21 2.31
CA ALA A 57 0.20 -8.21 3.45
C ALA A 57 -0.17 -9.64 3.89
N ALA A 58 -0.48 -10.52 2.94
CA ALA A 58 -0.75 -11.93 3.20
C ALA A 58 0.48 -12.64 3.81
N ALA A 59 1.68 -12.38 3.28
CA ALA A 59 2.92 -12.94 3.83
C ALA A 59 3.15 -12.48 5.28
N ILE A 60 2.90 -11.20 5.59
CA ILE A 60 3.01 -10.70 6.96
C ILE A 60 1.99 -11.38 7.88
N LEU A 61 0.72 -11.47 7.46
CA LEU A 61 -0.34 -12.11 8.26
C LEU A 61 -0.02 -13.58 8.56
N HIS A 62 0.44 -14.32 7.56
CA HIS A 62 0.82 -15.73 7.73
C HIS A 62 2.12 -15.92 8.52
N SER A 63 3.04 -14.95 8.50
CA SER A 63 4.29 -15.01 9.27
C SER A 63 4.11 -14.86 10.78
N GLY A 64 2.94 -14.37 11.23
CA GLY A 64 2.71 -14.03 12.63
C GLY A 64 3.49 -12.80 13.12
N ALA A 65 4.16 -12.06 12.23
CA ALA A 65 4.98 -10.90 12.57
C ALA A 65 4.21 -9.71 13.16
N ILE A 66 2.88 -9.64 12.96
CA ILE A 66 2.00 -8.62 13.57
C ILE A 66 1.47 -9.09 14.95
N GLY A 67 2.05 -10.16 15.50
CA GLY A 67 1.61 -10.85 16.72
C GLY A 67 1.39 -9.95 17.95
N PHE A 68 0.35 -10.33 18.69
CA PHE A 68 -0.07 -9.85 20.01
C PHE A 68 1.13 -9.65 20.96
N GLY A 69 1.51 -8.40 21.23
CA GLY A 69 2.71 -8.09 22.02
C GLY A 69 2.56 -6.82 22.86
N GLY A 70 3.27 -6.74 23.99
CA GLY A 70 3.32 -5.57 24.87
C GLY A 70 4.19 -4.46 24.31
N GLY A 71 3.71 -3.78 23.26
CA GLY A 71 4.34 -2.59 22.70
C GLY A 71 3.68 -1.31 23.22
N GLY A 72 4.48 -0.33 23.65
CA GLY A 72 3.96 1.03 23.89
C GLY A 72 3.53 1.71 22.60
N PHE A 73 2.73 2.77 22.70
CA PHE A 73 2.21 3.54 21.54
C PHE A 73 3.28 3.87 20.50
N LEU A 74 4.46 4.34 20.93
CA LEU A 74 5.57 4.67 20.02
C LEU A 74 6.07 3.46 19.23
N GLY A 75 6.15 2.28 19.85
CA GLY A 75 6.58 1.05 19.16
C GLY A 75 5.61 0.68 18.04
N TRP A 76 4.30 0.81 18.28
CA TRP A 76 3.28 0.56 17.26
C TRP A 76 3.28 1.60 16.15
N LEU A 77 3.49 2.88 16.49
CA LEU A 77 3.63 3.94 15.49
C LEU A 77 4.84 3.68 14.57
N VAL A 78 6.00 3.32 15.13
CA VAL A 78 7.18 2.97 14.33
C VAL A 78 6.90 1.75 13.45
N ALA A 79 6.27 0.71 13.98
CA ALA A 79 5.92 -0.47 13.20
C ALA A 79 4.98 -0.13 12.03
N LEU A 80 3.96 0.71 12.27
CA LEU A 80 3.04 1.18 11.22
C LEU A 80 3.79 1.93 10.12
N LEU A 81 4.67 2.86 10.49
CA LEU A 81 5.47 3.64 9.55
C LEU A 81 6.42 2.77 8.73
N LEU A 82 7.05 1.76 9.35
CA LEU A 82 7.94 0.84 8.65
C LEU A 82 7.20 -0.03 7.65
N VAL A 83 6.03 -0.57 8.03
CA VAL A 83 5.18 -1.34 7.12
C VAL A 83 4.72 -0.47 5.95
N TRP A 84 4.23 0.73 6.24
CA TRP A 84 3.78 1.66 5.20
C TRP A 84 4.92 2.04 4.25
N ALA A 85 6.10 2.37 4.77
CA ALA A 85 7.27 2.69 3.98
C ALA A 85 7.72 1.51 3.12
N TRP A 86 7.66 0.29 3.66
CA TRP A 86 7.98 -0.93 2.92
C TRP A 86 6.99 -1.18 1.78
N ASN A 87 5.69 -1.08 2.05
CA ASN A 87 4.65 -1.27 1.03
C ASN A 87 4.79 -0.24 -0.09
N THR A 88 4.96 1.04 0.28
CA THR A 88 5.16 2.13 -0.69
C THR A 88 6.41 1.88 -1.56
N THR A 89 7.49 1.40 -0.95
CA THR A 89 8.73 1.09 -1.67
C THR A 89 8.53 -0.07 -2.64
N LEU A 90 7.82 -1.13 -2.21
CA LEU A 90 7.48 -2.28 -3.04
C LEU A 90 6.68 -1.85 -4.28
N GLU A 91 5.62 -1.08 -4.08
CA GLU A 91 4.79 -0.58 -5.18
C GLU A 91 5.57 0.32 -6.12
N CYS A 92 6.31 1.29 -5.59
CA CYS A 92 7.14 2.18 -6.38
C CYS A 92 8.18 1.42 -7.21
N PHE A 93 8.75 0.34 -6.66
CA PHE A 93 9.69 -0.51 -7.35
C PHE A 93 9.01 -1.31 -8.48
N VAL A 94 7.87 -1.93 -8.19
CA VAL A 94 7.06 -2.69 -9.18
C VAL A 94 6.64 -1.79 -10.34
N LEU A 95 6.07 -0.62 -10.03
CA LEU A 95 5.66 0.37 -11.04
C LEU A 95 6.85 0.84 -11.88
N ARG A 96 7.98 1.16 -11.23
CA ARG A 96 9.21 1.57 -11.94
C ARG A 96 9.74 0.48 -12.86
N PHE A 97 9.74 -0.76 -12.40
CA PHE A 97 10.18 -1.91 -13.19
C PHE A 97 9.35 -2.06 -14.46
N TRP A 98 8.03 -2.01 -14.35
CA TRP A 98 7.12 -2.10 -15.50
C TRP A 98 7.19 -0.88 -16.42
N MET A 99 7.31 0.32 -15.85
CA MET A 99 7.48 1.54 -16.64
C MET A 99 8.78 1.52 -17.44
N ARG A 100 9.88 1.08 -16.86
CA ARG A 100 11.18 0.98 -17.58
C ARG A 100 11.18 -0.06 -18.68
N ARG A 101 10.39 -1.13 -18.58
CA ARG A 101 10.23 -2.10 -19.67
C ARG A 101 9.60 -1.47 -20.92
N ARG A 102 8.69 -0.50 -20.74
CA ARG A 102 8.02 0.20 -21.86
C ARG A 102 8.71 1.50 -22.25
N ARG A 103 9.36 2.16 -21.30
CA ARG A 103 10.04 3.46 -21.43
C ARG A 103 11.39 3.40 -20.70
N PRO A 104 12.46 2.91 -21.32
CA PRO A 104 13.74 2.64 -20.65
C PRO A 104 14.36 3.86 -19.94
N GLN A 105 14.12 5.07 -20.47
CA GLN A 105 14.62 6.32 -19.89
C GLN A 105 13.74 6.88 -18.77
N TRP A 106 12.59 6.27 -18.47
CA TRP A 106 11.66 6.77 -17.48
C TRP A 106 12.25 6.74 -16.05
N ARG A 107 11.94 7.80 -15.31
CA ARG A 107 12.34 8.03 -13.92
C ARG A 107 11.19 8.72 -13.20
N TRP A 108 11.07 8.46 -11.90
CA TRP A 108 10.18 9.22 -11.03
C TRP A 108 10.59 10.69 -11.03
N ASN A 109 9.63 11.58 -11.24
CA ASN A 109 9.77 12.96 -10.78
C ASN A 109 9.23 13.05 -9.33
N SER A 110 9.55 14.12 -8.61
CA SER A 110 9.16 14.26 -7.20
C SER A 110 7.65 14.33 -7.00
N PHE A 111 6.92 14.90 -7.97
CA PHE A 111 5.47 15.02 -7.92
C PHE A 111 4.78 13.66 -8.06
N ASP A 112 5.18 12.85 -9.04
CA ASP A 112 4.68 11.51 -9.29
C ASP A 112 4.89 10.62 -8.08
N PHE A 113 6.09 10.69 -7.49
CA PHE A 113 6.43 9.93 -6.30
C PHE A 113 5.56 10.35 -5.11
N ALA A 114 5.36 11.65 -4.89
CA ALA A 114 4.53 12.17 -3.80
C ALA A 114 3.06 11.76 -3.95
N VAL A 115 2.50 11.79 -5.17
CA VAL A 115 1.11 11.40 -5.43
C VAL A 115 0.89 9.91 -5.15
N VAL A 116 1.79 9.04 -5.61
CA VAL A 116 1.69 7.58 -5.38
C VAL A 116 1.90 7.24 -3.89
N THR A 117 2.84 7.91 -3.24
CA THR A 117 3.09 7.76 -1.80
C THR A 117 1.89 8.24 -0.97
N GLY A 118 1.27 9.34 -1.37
CA GLY A 118 0.07 9.88 -0.74
C GLY A 118 -1.14 8.95 -0.90
N ALA A 119 -1.31 8.34 -2.07
CA ALA A 119 -2.35 7.34 -2.29
C ALA A 119 -2.17 6.11 -1.37
N ASN A 120 -0.93 5.64 -1.20
CA ASN A 120 -0.58 4.52 -0.32
C ASN A 120 -0.91 4.77 1.17
N LEU A 121 -0.95 6.03 1.62
CA LEU A 121 -1.35 6.36 3.00
C LEU A 121 -2.83 6.10 3.26
N LEU A 122 -3.65 5.99 2.21
CA LEU A 122 -5.10 5.88 2.38
C LEU A 122 -5.50 4.57 3.07
N ALA A 123 -4.85 3.46 2.73
CA ALA A 123 -5.16 2.15 3.32
C ALA A 123 -5.03 2.12 4.86
N PRO A 124 -3.90 2.53 5.47
CA PRO A 124 -3.79 2.55 6.93
C PRO A 124 -4.68 3.63 7.57
N LEU A 125 -4.93 4.77 6.90
CA LEU A 125 -5.81 5.83 7.43
C LEU A 125 -7.27 5.38 7.50
N LEU A 126 -7.78 4.75 6.44
CA LEU A 126 -9.13 4.20 6.45
C LEU A 126 -9.22 2.96 7.35
N GLY A 127 -8.16 2.15 7.40
CA GLY A 127 -8.03 1.03 8.33
C GLY A 127 -8.21 1.46 9.79
N LEU A 128 -7.60 2.57 10.19
CA LEU A 128 -7.79 3.20 11.51
C LEU A 128 -9.24 3.61 11.79
N MET A 129 -9.99 4.05 10.77
CA MET A 129 -11.40 4.44 10.93
C MET A 129 -12.35 3.25 11.01
N SER A 130 -11.89 2.07 10.58
CA SER A 130 -12.64 0.80 10.59
C SER A 130 -12.27 -0.16 11.72
N ALA A 131 -11.21 0.15 12.47
CA ALA A 131 -10.71 -0.63 13.60
C ALA A 131 -11.39 -0.20 14.91
#